data_AF-A0A3R7XN49-F1
#
_entry.id   AF-A0A3R7XN49-F1
#
_cell.length_a   1.000
_cell.length_b   1.000
_cell.length_c   1.000
_cell.angle_alpha   90.00
_cell.angle_beta   90.00
_cell.angle_gamma   90.00
#
_symmetry.space_group_name_H-M   'P 1'
#
loop_
_entity.id
_entity.type
_entity.pdbx_description
1 polymer ?
#
loop_
_entity_poly.entity_id
_entity_poly.type
_entity_poly.pdbx_seq_one_letter_code
_entity_poly.pdbx_strand_id
1 'polypeptide(L)'
;MTAWVSRVVDGSGLTDEERRVRAAFLVDGIVYALVGCIAGVQFVRNCCRYRPWTVQKMIHVLMFFATLVRSIFLALVGFDWCDVLSGEVKESKCSRAERDLFYVLDQVPILAFFAIYALLVQFWAEVYYNAVDKLLTLTGIVKPAIRYFIVVVLLIQVLFWVFYASVWRNEHAFFTRSQAILNMEIFLIIATGFIYFGRKAYIELRWVQQILRIKYVAVLELNDIKSDGTDRCQSNGKFGQGS
;
A
#
# COMPACT_ATOMS: atom_id res chain seq x y z
N MET A 1 14.58 21.40 -15.34
CA MET A 1 14.92 20.53 -14.18
C MET A 1 16.28 20.88 -13.55
N THR A 2 17.32 21.20 -14.33
CA THR A 2 18.67 21.54 -13.84
C THR A 2 18.76 22.78 -12.93
N ALA A 3 18.01 23.84 -13.22
CA ALA A 3 18.01 25.08 -12.42
C ALA A 3 17.37 24.92 -11.03
N TRP A 4 16.43 23.97 -10.86
CA TRP A 4 15.78 23.71 -9.58
C TRP A 4 16.65 22.82 -8.69
N VAL A 5 17.34 21.84 -9.28
CA VAL A 5 18.38 21.04 -8.59
C VAL A 5 19.47 21.95 -8.06
N SER A 6 19.93 22.93 -8.85
CA SER A 6 20.93 23.91 -8.42
C SER A 6 20.50 24.70 -7.17
N ARG A 7 19.23 25.13 -7.06
CA ARG A 7 18.73 25.86 -5.87
C ARG A 7 18.57 24.99 -4.63
N VAL A 8 18.25 23.72 -4.79
CA VAL A 8 18.22 22.75 -3.67
C VAL A 8 19.65 22.45 -3.17
N VAL A 9 20.63 22.57 -4.07
CA VAL A 9 22.04 22.25 -3.87
C VAL A 9 22.88 23.43 -3.38
N ASP A 10 22.32 24.66 -3.32
CA ASP A 10 23.01 25.80 -2.71
C ASP A 10 23.19 25.54 -1.20
N GLY A 11 24.39 25.08 -0.88
CA GLY A 11 24.86 24.69 0.44
C GLY A 11 26.24 25.30 0.64
N SER A 12 26.29 26.63 0.75
CA SER A 12 27.51 27.35 1.10
C SER A 12 27.94 26.92 2.50
N GLY A 13 28.91 26.00 2.59
CA GLY A 13 29.43 25.46 3.85
C GLY A 13 29.31 23.95 4.04
N LEU A 14 28.60 23.23 3.17
CA LEU A 14 28.48 21.76 3.21
C LEU A 14 29.57 21.08 2.37
N THR A 15 30.06 19.94 2.84
CA THR A 15 30.91 19.03 2.07
C THR A 15 30.17 18.46 0.86
N ASP A 16 30.91 17.96 -0.13
CA ASP A 16 30.32 17.32 -1.31
C ASP A 16 29.48 16.08 -0.96
N GLU A 17 29.84 15.38 0.11
CA GLU A 17 29.11 14.21 0.63
C GLU A 17 27.77 14.63 1.25
N GLU A 18 27.78 15.57 2.19
CA GLU A 18 26.56 16.09 2.83
C GLU A 18 25.59 16.67 1.81
N ARG A 19 26.11 17.33 0.77
CA ARG A 19 25.32 17.85 -0.35
C ARG A 19 24.62 16.74 -1.13
N ARG A 20 25.29 15.60 -1.38
CA ARG A 20 24.71 14.43 -2.04
C ARG A 20 23.65 13.76 -1.18
N VAL A 21 23.93 13.59 0.11
CA VAL A 21 22.99 13.02 1.09
C VAL A 21 21.74 13.88 1.21
N ARG A 22 21.91 15.21 1.32
CA ARG A 22 20.81 16.19 1.31
C ARG A 22 19.95 16.07 0.06
N ALA A 23 20.57 16.00 -1.11
CA ALA A 23 19.86 15.84 -2.37
C ALA A 23 19.05 14.54 -2.41
N ALA A 24 19.61 13.43 -1.92
CA ALA A 24 18.92 12.14 -1.86
C ALA A 24 17.65 12.22 -0.98
N PHE A 25 17.75 12.75 0.23
CA PHE A 25 16.59 12.90 1.12
C PHE A 25 15.50 13.80 0.52
N LEU A 26 15.88 14.91 -0.11
CA LEU A 26 14.90 15.83 -0.72
C LEU A 26 14.23 15.23 -1.96
N VAL A 27 14.99 14.52 -2.80
CA VAL A 27 14.44 13.81 -3.96
C VAL A 27 13.46 12.72 -3.50
N ASP A 28 13.83 11.91 -2.52
CA ASP A 28 12.95 10.87 -1.96
C ASP A 28 11.69 11.51 -1.36
N GLY A 29 11.85 12.61 -0.62
CA GLY A 29 10.73 13.38 -0.06
C GLY A 29 9.73 13.86 -1.13
N ILE A 30 10.22 14.33 -2.28
CA ILE A 30 9.38 14.72 -3.43
C ILE A 30 8.67 13.51 -4.02
N VAL A 31 9.37 12.38 -4.20
CA VAL A 31 8.74 11.14 -4.72
C VAL A 31 7.62 10.68 -3.79
N TYR A 32 7.85 10.67 -2.48
CA TYR A 32 6.81 10.36 -1.50
C TYR A 32 5.64 11.36 -1.54
N ALA A 33 5.88 12.66 -1.71
CA ALA A 33 4.82 13.65 -1.87
C ALA A 33 3.94 13.34 -3.10
N LEU A 34 4.55 13.00 -4.24
CA LEU A 34 3.83 12.65 -5.46
C LEU A 34 2.97 11.40 -5.27
N VAL A 35 3.51 10.35 -4.67
CA VAL A 35 2.76 9.13 -4.34
C VAL A 35 1.61 9.45 -3.39
N GLY A 36 1.83 10.32 -2.39
CA GLY A 36 0.82 10.81 -1.49
C GLY A 36 -0.31 11.54 -2.23
N CYS A 37 0.01 12.49 -3.11
CA CYS A 37 -1.00 13.17 -3.92
C CYS A 37 -1.85 12.18 -4.73
N ILE A 38 -1.22 11.19 -5.37
CA ILE A 38 -1.94 10.14 -6.11
C ILE A 38 -2.85 9.35 -5.16
N ALA A 39 -2.34 8.92 -4.01
CA ALA A 39 -3.13 8.18 -3.03
C ALA A 39 -4.34 8.99 -2.52
N GLY A 40 -4.16 10.30 -2.29
CA GLY A 40 -5.22 11.22 -1.90
C GLY A 40 -6.31 11.34 -2.97
N VAL A 41 -5.93 11.55 -4.24
CA VAL A 41 -6.89 11.59 -5.37
C VAL A 41 -7.67 10.27 -5.46
N GLN A 42 -6.98 9.15 -5.33
CA GLN A 42 -7.61 7.83 -5.39
C GLN A 42 -8.54 7.57 -4.19
N PHE A 43 -8.19 8.06 -3.01
CA PHE A 43 -9.06 8.01 -1.83
C PHE A 43 -10.33 8.83 -2.05
N VAL A 44 -10.21 10.10 -2.47
CA VAL A 44 -11.36 10.97 -2.78
C VAL A 44 -12.27 10.32 -3.81
N ARG A 45 -11.71 9.84 -4.93
CA ARG A 45 -12.47 9.15 -5.98
C ARG A 45 -13.24 7.94 -5.46
N ASN A 46 -12.63 7.16 -4.55
CA ASN A 46 -13.26 5.99 -3.97
C ASN A 46 -14.32 6.37 -2.92
N CYS A 47 -14.15 7.48 -2.21
CA CYS A 47 -15.13 8.01 -1.25
C CYS A 47 -16.37 8.58 -1.95
N CYS A 48 -16.23 9.21 -3.12
CA CYS A 48 -17.35 9.69 -3.92
C CYS A 48 -18.26 8.56 -4.45
N ARG A 49 -17.81 7.30 -4.43
CA ARG A 49 -18.64 6.14 -4.76
C ARG A 49 -19.43 5.72 -3.52
N TYR A 50 -20.76 5.62 -3.62
CA TYR A 50 -21.68 5.15 -2.57
C TYR A 50 -21.47 3.65 -2.26
N ARG A 51 -20.32 3.33 -1.71
CA ARG A 51 -19.96 2.00 -1.22
C ARG A 51 -19.52 2.13 0.24
N PRO A 52 -19.92 1.22 1.14
CA PRO A 52 -19.44 1.18 2.52
C PRO A 52 -17.91 1.17 2.61
N TRP A 53 -17.39 1.38 3.81
CA TRP A 53 -15.94 1.45 4.05
C TRP A 53 -15.22 0.16 3.60
N THR A 54 -14.42 0.24 2.54
CA THR A 54 -13.70 -0.92 1.97
C THR A 54 -12.23 -0.92 2.35
N VAL A 55 -11.58 -2.09 2.25
CA VAL A 55 -10.12 -2.23 2.43
C VAL A 55 -9.35 -1.30 1.49
N GLN A 56 -9.86 -1.08 0.27
CA GLN A 56 -9.28 -0.13 -0.67
C GLN A 56 -9.31 1.32 -0.13
N LYS A 57 -10.38 1.75 0.54
CA LYS A 57 -10.43 3.08 1.19
C LYS A 57 -9.37 3.18 2.30
N MET A 58 -9.25 2.12 3.12
CA MET A 58 -8.23 2.03 4.18
C MET A 58 -6.81 2.12 3.63
N ILE A 59 -6.51 1.38 2.56
CA ILE A 59 -5.19 1.39 1.92
C ILE A 59 -4.84 2.80 1.43
N HIS A 60 -5.74 3.48 0.72
CA HIS A 60 -5.42 4.80 0.14
C HIS A 60 -5.33 5.91 1.19
N VAL A 61 -6.18 5.90 2.22
CA VAL A 61 -6.08 6.89 3.31
C VAL A 61 -4.80 6.69 4.12
N LEU A 62 -4.43 5.43 4.39
CA LEU A 62 -3.22 5.12 5.13
C LEU A 62 -1.97 5.40 4.28
N MET A 63 -2.00 5.12 2.98
CA MET A 63 -0.94 5.47 2.03
C MET A 63 -0.74 6.98 1.96
N PHE A 64 -1.82 7.75 1.84
CA PHE A 64 -1.74 9.22 1.86
C PHE A 64 -1.08 9.71 3.15
N PHE A 65 -1.52 9.22 4.31
CA PHE A 65 -0.92 9.57 5.59
C PHE A 65 0.56 9.18 5.70
N ALA A 66 0.90 7.93 5.40
CA ALA A 66 2.26 7.40 5.51
C ALA A 66 3.25 8.18 4.65
N THR A 67 2.87 8.42 3.40
CA THR A 67 3.71 9.12 2.41
C THR A 67 3.81 10.61 2.71
N LEU A 68 2.76 11.24 3.24
CA LEU A 68 2.81 12.62 3.71
C LEU A 68 3.77 12.78 4.90
N VAL A 69 3.63 11.96 5.94
CA VAL A 69 4.53 12.00 7.11
C VAL A 69 5.97 11.73 6.68
N ARG A 70 6.19 10.72 5.82
CA ARG A 70 7.52 10.38 5.30
C ARG A 70 8.14 11.52 4.48
N SER A 71 7.34 12.16 3.62
CA SER A 71 7.78 13.29 2.82
C SER A 71 8.20 14.48 3.69
N ILE A 72 7.39 14.82 4.70
CA ILE A 72 7.71 15.88 5.66
C ILE A 72 8.98 15.55 6.44
N PHE A 73 9.09 14.33 6.97
CA PHE A 73 10.28 13.90 7.70
C PHE A 73 11.55 14.00 6.84
N LEU A 74 11.52 13.46 5.62
CA LEU A 74 12.66 13.52 4.69
C LEU A 74 13.03 14.95 4.30
N ALA A 75 12.04 15.84 4.16
CA ALA A 75 12.30 17.25 3.93
C ALA A 75 13.03 17.89 5.12
N LEU A 76 12.56 17.62 6.35
CA LEU A 76 13.20 18.13 7.57
C LEU A 76 14.64 17.60 7.73
N VAL A 77 14.88 16.31 7.46
CA VAL A 77 16.24 15.74 7.43
C VAL A 77 17.11 16.38 6.35
N GLY A 78 16.54 16.65 5.16
CA GLY A 78 17.21 17.41 4.09
C GLY A 78 17.52 18.87 4.44
N PHE A 79 16.90 19.42 5.49
CA PHE A 79 17.25 20.72 6.07
C PHE A 79 18.19 20.61 7.27
N ASP A 80 18.90 19.47 7.39
CA ASP A 80 19.89 19.21 8.43
C ASP A 80 19.33 19.13 9.85
N TRP A 81 18.14 18.53 10.01
CA TRP A 81 17.57 18.29 11.32
C TRP A 81 18.50 17.42 12.18
N CYS A 82 18.97 17.97 13.29
CA CYS A 82 19.84 17.31 14.27
C CYS A 82 21.21 16.85 13.71
N ASP A 83 21.77 17.59 12.74
CA ASP A 83 23.10 17.38 12.15
C ASP A 83 23.24 16.02 11.44
N VAL A 84 22.12 15.46 10.99
CA VAL A 84 22.04 14.12 10.38
C VAL A 84 22.79 14.05 9.06
N LEU A 85 23.00 15.18 8.36
CA LEU A 85 23.77 15.17 7.12
C LEU A 85 25.23 14.74 7.33
N SER A 86 25.78 14.97 8.53
CA SER A 86 27.13 14.53 8.92
C SER A 86 27.22 13.03 9.23
N GLY A 87 26.12 12.29 9.15
CA GLY A 87 26.05 10.84 9.36
C GLY A 87 25.72 10.40 10.80
N GLU A 88 25.70 11.34 11.76
CA GLU A 88 25.36 11.04 13.16
C GLU A 88 24.39 12.07 13.76
N VAL A 89 23.47 11.60 14.60
CA VAL A 89 22.60 12.48 15.40
C VAL A 89 23.38 12.96 16.62
N LYS A 90 23.94 14.17 16.57
CA LYS A 90 24.74 14.71 17.67
C LYS A 90 23.87 15.16 18.84
N GLU A 91 24.13 14.63 20.03
CA GLU A 91 23.37 14.99 21.25
C GLU A 91 23.48 16.47 21.61
N SER A 92 24.56 17.14 21.21
CA SER A 92 24.81 18.56 21.51
C SER A 92 23.96 19.53 20.68
N LYS A 93 23.43 19.07 19.54
CA LYS A 93 22.69 19.90 18.57
C LYS A 93 21.18 19.69 18.60
N CYS A 94 20.71 18.66 19.30
CA CYS A 94 19.34 18.19 19.28
C CYS A 94 18.84 18.01 20.72
N SER A 95 17.75 18.69 21.08
CA SER A 95 17.12 18.44 22.37
C SER A 95 16.57 17.03 22.46
N ARG A 96 16.38 16.52 23.68
CA ARG A 96 15.81 15.17 23.90
C ARG A 96 14.48 14.99 23.18
N ALA A 97 13.59 15.97 23.27
CA ALA A 97 12.26 15.91 22.66
C ALA A 97 12.35 15.88 21.13
N GLU A 98 13.26 16.63 20.52
CA GLU A 98 13.47 16.60 19.07
C GLU A 98 14.02 15.26 18.60
N ARG A 99 14.92 14.64 19.37
CA ARG A 99 15.47 13.32 19.06
C ARG A 99 14.41 12.22 19.18
N ASP A 100 13.59 12.24 20.22
CA ASP A 100 12.49 11.28 20.37
C ASP A 100 11.47 11.46 19.24
N LEU A 101 11.15 12.72 18.89
CA LEU A 101 10.29 13.03 17.76
C LEU A 101 10.89 12.55 16.43
N PHE A 102 12.20 12.72 16.22
CA PHE A 102 12.90 12.22 15.05
C PHE A 102 12.72 10.71 14.90
N TYR A 103 12.96 9.93 15.97
CA TYR A 103 12.80 8.48 15.93
C TYR A 103 11.34 8.05 15.71
N VAL A 104 10.38 8.73 16.34
CA VAL A 104 8.96 8.43 16.14
C VAL A 104 8.52 8.77 14.70
N LEU A 105 8.92 9.91 14.16
CA LEU A 105 8.57 10.33 12.79
C LEU A 105 9.24 9.47 11.72
N ASP A 106 10.41 8.90 11.98
CA ASP A 106 11.03 7.91 11.08
C ASP A 106 10.26 6.59 11.09
N GLN A 107 9.80 6.14 12.27
CA GLN A 107 9.19 4.82 12.45
C GLN A 107 7.70 4.77 12.12
N VAL A 108 6.94 5.86 12.35
CA VAL A 108 5.50 5.92 12.08
C VAL A 108 5.16 5.57 10.61
N PRO A 109 5.84 6.13 9.59
CA PRO A 109 5.64 5.72 8.20
C PRO A 109 5.89 4.24 7.95
N ILE A 110 6.92 3.65 8.58
CA ILE A 110 7.27 2.23 8.42
C ILE A 110 6.10 1.34 8.91
N LEU A 111 5.51 1.67 10.06
CA LEU A 111 4.34 0.96 10.59
C LEU A 111 3.11 1.12 9.70
N ALA A 112 2.91 2.33 9.18
CA ALA A 112 1.82 2.59 8.25
C ALA A 112 2.01 1.79 6.95
N PHE A 113 3.22 1.72 6.39
CA PHE A 113 3.54 0.87 5.24
C PHE A 113 3.29 -0.61 5.54
N PHE A 114 3.74 -1.11 6.69
CA PHE A 114 3.42 -2.47 7.12
C PHE A 114 1.91 -2.73 7.09
N ALA A 115 1.12 -1.87 7.75
CA ALA A 115 -0.32 -2.03 7.81
C ALA A 115 -0.98 -1.92 6.43
N ILE A 116 -0.48 -1.05 5.54
CA ILE A 116 -0.91 -0.99 4.14
C ILE A 116 -0.69 -2.32 3.44
N TYR A 117 0.50 -2.92 3.55
CA TYR A 117 0.79 -4.17 2.88
C TYR A 117 0.01 -5.35 3.50
N ALA A 118 -0.20 -5.37 4.82
CA ALA A 118 -1.09 -6.33 5.46
C ALA A 118 -2.54 -6.21 4.96
N LEU A 119 -3.05 -4.97 4.81
CA LEU A 119 -4.36 -4.72 4.20
C LEU A 119 -4.39 -5.10 2.72
N LEU A 120 -3.28 -4.97 2.00
CA LEU A 120 -3.16 -5.42 0.61
C LEU A 120 -3.23 -6.95 0.52
N VAL A 121 -2.60 -7.67 1.45
CA VAL A 121 -2.78 -9.13 1.61
C VAL A 121 -4.25 -9.46 1.87
N GLN A 122 -4.91 -8.73 2.77
CA GLN A 122 -6.34 -8.91 3.04
C GLN A 122 -7.19 -8.66 1.79
N PHE A 123 -6.87 -7.64 1.00
CA PHE A 123 -7.56 -7.34 -0.26
C PHE A 123 -7.43 -8.51 -1.25
N TRP A 124 -6.24 -9.06 -1.44
CA TRP A 124 -6.06 -10.22 -2.33
C TRP A 124 -6.76 -11.46 -1.81
N ALA A 125 -6.77 -11.67 -0.50
CA ALA A 125 -7.57 -12.72 0.11
C ALA A 125 -9.07 -12.50 -0.16
N GLU A 126 -9.60 -11.28 -0.03
CA GLU A 126 -10.98 -10.97 -0.37
C GLU A 126 -11.30 -11.31 -1.82
N VAL A 127 -10.44 -10.94 -2.77
CA VAL A 127 -10.61 -11.27 -4.19
C VAL A 127 -10.65 -12.79 -4.39
N TYR A 128 -9.70 -13.52 -3.81
CA TYR A 128 -9.65 -14.98 -3.92
C TYR A 128 -10.89 -15.66 -3.34
N TYR A 129 -11.24 -15.37 -2.08
CA TYR A 129 -12.35 -16.05 -1.40
C TYR A 129 -13.72 -15.69 -1.98
N ASN A 130 -13.88 -14.50 -2.56
CA ASN A 130 -15.07 -14.14 -3.33
C ASN A 130 -15.13 -14.92 -4.65
N ALA A 131 -14.00 -15.20 -5.31
CA ALA A 131 -13.98 -15.96 -6.57
C ALA A 131 -14.31 -17.44 -6.39
N VAL A 132 -14.09 -18.00 -5.20
CA VAL A 132 -14.37 -19.41 -4.88
C VAL A 132 -15.58 -19.60 -3.96
N ASP A 133 -16.40 -18.55 -3.77
CA ASP A 133 -17.62 -18.55 -2.97
C ASP A 133 -17.46 -19.03 -1.51
N LYS A 134 -16.28 -18.81 -0.90
CA LYS A 134 -15.96 -19.20 0.49
C LYS A 134 -15.99 -18.02 1.46
N LEU A 135 -17.08 -17.26 1.44
CA LEU A 135 -17.22 -16.02 2.20
C LEU A 135 -17.23 -16.26 3.73
N LEU A 136 -17.76 -17.38 4.22
CA LEU A 136 -17.76 -17.73 5.65
C LEU A 136 -16.35 -17.86 6.22
N THR A 137 -15.42 -18.48 5.49
CA THR A 137 -14.01 -18.60 5.90
C THR A 137 -13.32 -17.23 5.88
N LEU A 138 -13.64 -16.41 4.87
CA LEU A 138 -13.08 -15.06 4.75
C LEU A 138 -13.46 -14.17 5.94
N THR A 139 -14.75 -14.11 6.28
CA THR A 139 -15.25 -13.24 7.35
C THR A 139 -14.97 -13.79 8.75
N GLY A 140 -15.05 -15.12 8.94
CA GLY A 140 -14.87 -15.75 10.24
C GLY A 140 -13.41 -15.95 10.65
N ILE A 141 -12.49 -16.16 9.70
CA ILE A 141 -11.12 -16.58 10.01
C ILE A 141 -10.09 -15.61 9.43
N VAL A 142 -10.13 -15.38 8.11
CA VAL A 142 -9.03 -14.70 7.41
C VAL A 142 -8.95 -13.22 7.75
N LYS A 143 -10.06 -12.46 7.67
CA LYS A 143 -10.05 -11.03 8.01
C LYS A 143 -9.70 -10.80 9.50
N PRO A 144 -10.29 -11.54 10.47
CA PRO A 144 -9.89 -11.40 11.87
C PRO A 144 -8.43 -11.72 12.11
N ALA A 145 -7.88 -12.78 11.50
CA ALA A 145 -6.48 -13.16 11.67
C ALA A 145 -5.52 -12.06 11.18
N ILE A 146 -5.76 -11.49 9.99
CA ILE A 146 -4.92 -10.39 9.47
C ILE A 146 -5.04 -9.14 10.34
N ARG A 147 -6.26 -8.77 10.76
CA ARG A 147 -6.47 -7.62 11.65
C ARG A 147 -5.79 -7.82 13.01
N TYR A 148 -5.88 -9.01 13.59
CA TYR A 148 -5.20 -9.36 14.82
C TYR A 148 -3.69 -9.27 14.67
N PHE A 149 -3.14 -9.78 13.56
CA PHE A 149 -1.71 -9.66 13.25
C PHE A 149 -1.25 -8.20 13.18
N ILE A 150 -2.02 -7.32 12.52
CA ILE A 150 -1.72 -5.88 12.49
C ILE A 150 -1.69 -5.31 13.91
N VAL A 151 -2.72 -5.61 14.72
CA VAL A 151 -2.80 -5.11 16.10
C VAL A 151 -1.62 -5.60 16.94
N VAL A 152 -1.25 -6.89 16.85
CA VAL A 152 -0.12 -7.46 17.59
C VAL A 152 1.20 -6.77 17.21
N VAL A 153 1.47 -6.57 15.92
CA VAL A 153 2.68 -5.88 15.47
C VAL A 153 2.72 -4.43 15.97
N LEU A 154 1.59 -3.72 15.91
CA LEU A 154 1.50 -2.35 16.44
C LEU A 154 1.72 -2.31 17.96
N LEU A 155 1.17 -3.27 18.71
CA LEU A 155 1.39 -3.38 20.15
C LEU A 155 2.86 -3.64 20.48
N ILE A 156 3.52 -4.57 19.79
CA ILE A 156 4.95 -4.84 19.94
C ILE A 156 5.75 -3.56 19.68
N GLN A 157 5.43 -2.81 18.63
CA GLN A 157 6.13 -1.56 18.33
C GLN A 157 5.94 -0.49 19.41
N VAL A 158 4.73 -0.33 19.96
CA VAL A 158 4.47 0.60 21.06
C VAL A 158 5.27 0.19 22.30
N LEU A 159 5.36 -1.10 22.61
CA LEU A 159 6.20 -1.60 23.69
C LEU A 159 7.68 -1.26 23.44
N PHE A 160 8.16 -1.42 22.20
CA PHE A 160 9.51 -1.01 21.81
C PHE A 160 9.76 0.48 22.12
N TRP A 161 8.84 1.38 21.78
CA TRP A 161 8.95 2.80 22.11
C TRP A 161 8.98 3.08 23.62
N VAL A 162 8.13 2.42 24.40
CA VAL A 162 8.11 2.59 25.86
C VAL A 162 9.41 2.09 26.49
N PHE A 163 9.92 0.94 26.06
CA PHE A 163 11.18 0.38 26.54
C PHE A 163 12.38 1.27 26.20
N TYR A 164 12.39 1.82 24.99
CA TYR A 164 13.38 2.81 24.55
C TYR A 164 13.34 4.08 25.41
N ALA A 165 12.15 4.61 25.66
CA ALA A 165 11.97 5.82 26.47
C ALA A 165 12.27 5.60 27.96
N SER A 166 12.19 4.37 28.46
CA SER A 166 12.32 4.06 29.90
C SER A 166 13.68 3.47 30.29
N VAL A 167 14.00 2.25 29.83
CA VAL A 167 15.05 1.40 30.41
C VAL A 167 16.34 1.46 29.58
N TRP A 168 16.24 1.40 28.25
CA TRP A 168 17.39 1.30 27.34
C TRP A 168 17.80 2.63 26.71
N ARG A 169 17.58 3.73 27.43
CA ARG A 169 17.84 5.10 26.97
C ARG A 169 19.29 5.36 26.52
N ASN A 170 20.26 4.58 26.99
CA ASN A 170 21.68 4.77 26.69
C ASN A 170 22.22 3.80 25.63
N GLU A 171 21.41 2.84 25.14
CA GLU A 171 21.84 1.76 24.24
C GLU A 171 21.26 1.92 22.82
N HIS A 172 21.43 3.11 22.23
CA HIS A 172 20.84 3.48 20.94
C HIS A 172 21.22 2.53 19.78
N ALA A 173 22.45 2.02 19.76
CA ALA A 173 22.93 1.12 18.70
C ALA A 173 22.26 -0.27 18.75
N PHE A 174 21.99 -0.80 19.94
CA PHE A 174 21.33 -2.10 20.09
C PHE A 174 19.86 -2.03 19.67
N PHE A 175 19.19 -0.93 20.02
CA PHE A 175 17.78 -0.74 19.75
C PHE A 175 17.47 -0.60 18.26
N THR A 176 18.24 0.24 17.55
CA THR A 176 18.08 0.46 16.10
C THR A 176 18.31 -0.83 15.29
N ARG A 177 19.33 -1.62 15.67
CA ARG A 177 19.61 -2.91 15.03
C ARG A 177 18.48 -3.93 15.26
N SER A 178 18.02 -4.07 16.50
CA SER A 178 16.93 -4.99 16.86
C SER A 178 15.65 -4.65 16.11
N GLN A 179 15.36 -3.35 15.99
CA GLN A 179 14.22 -2.87 15.21
C GLN A 179 14.36 -3.16 13.72
N ALA A 180 15.54 -2.96 13.13
CA ALA A 180 15.78 -3.29 11.72
C ALA A 180 15.52 -4.78 11.43
N ILE A 181 15.96 -5.67 12.33
CA ILE A 181 15.70 -7.11 12.23
C ILE A 181 14.19 -7.40 12.32
N LEU A 182 13.48 -6.83 13.29
CA LEU A 182 12.02 -7.02 13.42
C LEU A 182 11.27 -6.56 12.18
N ASN A 183 11.62 -5.39 11.64
CA ASN A 183 11.03 -4.87 10.41
C ASN A 183 11.27 -5.85 9.25
N MET A 184 12.50 -6.35 9.09
CA MET A 184 12.84 -7.31 8.04
C MET A 184 11.98 -8.58 8.12
N GLU A 185 11.86 -9.18 9.31
CA GLU A 185 11.04 -10.38 9.52
C GLU A 185 9.56 -10.14 9.22
N ILE A 186 9.02 -9.01 9.69
CA ILE A 186 7.62 -8.65 9.46
C ILE A 186 7.35 -8.45 7.96
N PHE A 187 8.22 -7.75 7.24
CA PHE A 187 8.08 -7.54 5.79
C PHE A 187 8.24 -8.85 5.01
N LEU A 188 9.06 -9.79 5.47
CA LEU A 188 9.19 -11.13 4.87
C LEU A 188 7.88 -11.94 5.00
N ILE A 189 7.26 -11.93 6.18
CA ILE A 189 5.96 -12.57 6.41
C ILE A 189 4.89 -11.97 5.49
N ILE A 190 4.84 -10.64 5.40
CA ILE A 190 3.88 -9.94 4.55
C ILE A 190 4.11 -10.22 3.07
N ALA A 191 5.35 -10.21 2.59
CA ALA A 191 5.70 -10.54 1.21
C ALA A 191 5.25 -11.97 0.87
N THR A 192 5.47 -12.92 1.78
CA THR A 192 5.02 -14.31 1.63
C THR A 192 3.50 -14.39 1.53
N GLY A 193 2.77 -13.71 2.43
CA GLY A 193 1.31 -13.64 2.40
C GLY A 193 0.77 -13.01 1.11
N PHE A 194 1.43 -11.95 0.62
CA PHE A 194 1.07 -11.27 -0.62
C PHE A 194 1.23 -12.19 -1.83
N ILE A 195 2.38 -12.87 -1.95
CA ILE A 195 2.64 -13.82 -3.03
C ILE A 195 1.62 -14.97 -2.98
N TYR A 196 1.34 -15.51 -1.79
CA TYR A 196 0.40 -16.61 -1.62
C TYR A 196 -1.03 -16.25 -2.06
N PHE A 197 -1.63 -15.21 -1.45
CA PHE A 197 -3.00 -14.81 -1.78
C PHE A 197 -3.11 -14.18 -3.16
N GLY A 198 -2.13 -13.39 -3.57
CA GLY A 198 -2.08 -12.78 -4.91
C GLY A 198 -2.03 -13.84 -6.01
N ARG A 199 -1.18 -14.87 -5.87
CA ARG A 199 -1.13 -16.00 -6.81
C ARG A 199 -2.45 -16.77 -6.86
N LYS A 200 -3.04 -17.09 -5.71
CA LYS A 200 -4.33 -17.79 -5.65
C LYS A 200 -5.43 -16.98 -6.31
N ALA A 201 -5.56 -15.69 -5.98
CA ALA A 201 -6.53 -14.80 -6.62
C ALA A 201 -6.35 -14.71 -8.14
N TYR A 202 -5.11 -14.57 -8.62
CA TYR A 202 -4.82 -14.49 -10.04
C TYR A 202 -5.26 -15.73 -10.83
N ILE A 203 -4.99 -16.93 -10.29
CA ILE A 203 -5.38 -18.18 -10.94
C ILE A 203 -6.91 -18.28 -11.05
N GLU A 204 -7.63 -18.06 -9.95
CA GLU A 204 -9.10 -18.18 -9.96
C GLU A 204 -9.76 -17.13 -10.87
N LEU A 205 -9.26 -15.89 -10.88
CA LEU A 205 -9.79 -14.85 -11.75
C LEU A 205 -9.61 -15.19 -13.23
N ARG A 206 -8.46 -15.76 -13.63
CA ARG A 206 -8.25 -16.21 -15.01
C ARG A 206 -9.25 -17.29 -15.40
N TRP A 207 -9.50 -18.27 -14.52
CA TRP A 207 -10.46 -19.33 -14.78
C TRP A 207 -11.89 -18.80 -14.95
N VAL A 208 -12.32 -17.92 -14.04
CA VAL A 208 -13.66 -17.30 -14.10
C VAL A 208 -13.83 -16.48 -15.38
N GLN A 209 -12.82 -15.68 -15.76
CA GLN A 209 -12.87 -14.90 -17.00
C GLN A 209 -13.00 -15.78 -18.25
N GLN A 210 -12.30 -16.91 -18.31
CA GLN A 210 -12.41 -17.85 -19.41
C GLN A 210 -13.81 -18.48 -19.51
N ILE A 211 -14.36 -18.93 -18.38
CA ILE A 211 -15.71 -19.52 -18.34
C ILE A 211 -16.77 -18.52 -18.78
N LEU A 212 -16.70 -17.28 -18.27
CA LEU A 212 -17.64 -16.22 -18.66
C LEU A 212 -17.55 -15.90 -20.15
N ARG A 213 -16.34 -15.91 -20.72
CA ARG A 213 -16.13 -15.71 -22.16
C ARG A 213 -16.80 -16.81 -22.99
N ILE A 214 -16.64 -18.08 -22.60
CA ILE A 214 -17.26 -19.22 -23.29
C ILE A 214 -18.78 -19.13 -23.22
N LYS A 215 -19.33 -18.86 -22.02
CA LYS A 215 -20.79 -18.69 -21.84
C LYS A 215 -21.35 -17.54 -22.67
N TYR A 216 -20.64 -16.42 -22.74
CA TYR A 216 -21.05 -15.28 -23.55
C TYR A 216 -21.12 -15.62 -25.03
N VAL A 217 -20.11 -16.31 -25.57
CA VAL A 217 -20.10 -16.76 -26.97
C VAL A 217 -21.25 -17.73 -27.25
N ALA A 218 -21.46 -18.72 -26.38
CA ALA A 218 -22.55 -19.69 -26.54
C ALA A 218 -23.94 -19.01 -26.52
N VAL A 219 -24.14 -17.99 -25.68
CA VAL A 219 -25.40 -17.21 -25.65
C VAL A 219 -25.59 -16.41 -26.94
N LEU A 220 -24.53 -15.86 -27.53
CA LEU A 220 -24.63 -15.16 -28.82
C LEU A 220 -25.02 -16.12 -29.95
N GLU A 221 -24.37 -17.29 -30.03
CA GLU A 221 -24.70 -18.30 -31.05
C GLU A 221 -26.16 -18.78 -30.93
N LEU A 222 -26.66 -18.97 -29.70
CA LEU A 222 -28.07 -19.32 -29.47
C LEU A 222 -29.05 -18.23 -29.91
N ASN A 223 -28.68 -16.95 -29.73
CA ASN A 223 -29.53 -15.83 -30.15
C ASN A 223 -29.58 -15.71 -31.68
N ASP A 224 -28.46 -15.94 -32.38
CA ASP A 224 -28.41 -15.94 -33.85
C ASP A 224 -29.23 -17.11 -34.44
N ILE A 225 -29.11 -18.32 -33.87
CA ILE A 225 -29.93 -19.47 -34.30
C ILE A 225 -31.42 -19.18 -34.11
N LYS A 226 -31.80 -18.49 -33.03
CA LYS A 226 -33.19 -18.15 -32.75
C LYS A 226 -33.72 -17.08 -33.71
N SER A 227 -32.93 -16.10 -34.13
CA SER A 227 -33.39 -15.11 -35.12
C SER A 227 -33.58 -15.75 -36.49
N ASP A 228 -32.62 -16.57 -36.96
CA ASP A 228 -32.69 -17.28 -38.24
C ASP A 228 -33.85 -18.32 -38.28
N GLY A 229 -34.14 -18.95 -37.15
CA GLY A 229 -35.33 -19.80 -36.99
C GLY A 229 -36.65 -19.04 -37.05
N THR A 230 -36.69 -17.80 -36.55
CA THR A 230 -37.90 -16.96 -36.55
C THR A 230 -38.20 -16.42 -37.96
N ASP A 231 -37.16 -16.03 -38.71
CA ASP A 231 -37.27 -15.55 -40.09
C ASP A 231 -37.72 -16.67 -41.06
N ARG A 232 -37.22 -17.90 -40.88
CA ARG A 232 -37.67 -19.06 -41.67
C ARG A 232 -39.14 -19.43 -41.43
N CYS A 233 -39.63 -19.33 -40.19
CA CYS A 233 -41.04 -19.57 -39.88
C CYS A 233 -41.97 -18.50 -40.47
N GLN A 234 -41.56 -17.23 -40.50
CA GLN A 234 -42.33 -16.17 -41.18
C GLN A 234 -42.30 -16.30 -42.71
N SER A 235 -41.18 -16.74 -43.28
CA SER A 235 -41.05 -17.01 -44.72
C SER A 235 -41.97 -18.16 -45.18
N ASN A 236 -41.97 -19.28 -44.46
CA ASN A 236 -42.80 -20.44 -44.82
C ASN A 236 -44.30 -20.22 -44.54
N GLY A 237 -44.65 -19.34 -43.60
CA GLY A 237 -46.05 -18.93 -43.37
C GLY A 237 -46.65 -18.09 -44.50
N LYS A 238 -45.84 -17.43 -45.34
CA LYS A 238 -46.31 -16.64 -46.49
C LYS A 238 -46.50 -17.47 -47.78
N PHE A 239 -45.92 -18.67 -47.86
CA PHE A 239 -46.07 -19.55 -49.03
C PHE A 239 -47.29 -20.49 -48.96
N GLY A 240 -48.01 -20.55 -47.84
CA GLY A 240 -49.19 -21.40 -47.65
C GLY A 240 -50.55 -20.75 -47.88
N GLN A 241 -50.62 -19.51 -48.39
CA GLN A 241 -51.88 -18.77 -48.62
C GLN A 241 -52.15 -18.43 -50.10
N GLY A 242 -51.44 -19.04 -51.05
CA GLY A 242 -51.63 -18.80 -52.48
C GLY A 242 -52.02 -20.06 -53.26
N SER A 243 -53.32 -20.18 -53.55
CA SER A 243 -53.98 -21.06 -54.55
C SER A 243 -54.12 -22.55 -54.24
#